data_AF-A0A2S6CYQ6-F1
#
_entry.id   AF-A0A2S6CYQ6-F1
#
_cell.length_a   1.000
_cell.length_b   1.000
_cell.length_c   1.000
_cell.angle_alpha   90.00
_cell.angle_beta   90.00
_cell.angle_gamma   90.00
#
_symmetry.space_group_name_H-M   'P 1'
#
loop_
_entity.id
_entity.type
_entity.pdbx_description
1 polymer ?
#
loop_
_entity_poly.entity_id
_entity_poly.type
_entity_poly.pdbx_seq_one_letter_code
_entity_poly.pdbx_strand_id
1 'polypeptide(L)' 'MIKPNFISMNKTELRAYIIAHPDDQAAFHTFVDRFASETSSEIFDIPKSNHELGQVENLIREKLAQTQYQ' A
#
# COMPACT_ATOMS: atom_id res chain seq x y z
N MET A 1 28.40 5.25 -12.50
CA MET A 1 27.80 4.61 -11.30
C MET A 1 26.77 3.60 -11.76
N ILE A 2 26.82 2.38 -11.23
CA ILE A 2 25.84 1.32 -11.54
C ILE A 2 24.61 1.59 -10.67
N LYS A 3 23.44 1.80 -11.30
CA LYS A 3 22.17 1.94 -10.56
C LYS A 3 21.80 0.58 -9.95
N PRO A 4 21.36 0.52 -8.69
CA PRO A 4 20.85 -0.71 -8.09
C PRO A 4 19.61 -1.23 -8.80
N ASN A 5 19.39 -2.54 -8.75
CA ASN A 5 18.15 -3.14 -9.23
C ASN A 5 17.05 -3.01 -8.16
N PHE A 6 16.23 -1.96 -8.26
CA PHE A 6 15.12 -1.71 -7.31
C PHE A 6 14.02 -2.78 -7.35
N ILE A 7 13.90 -3.52 -8.45
CA ILE A 7 12.92 -4.60 -8.60
C ILE A 7 13.26 -5.74 -7.64
N SER A 8 14.53 -6.06 -7.44
CA SER A 8 14.96 -7.16 -6.55
C SER A 8 14.98 -6.80 -5.07
N MET A 9 14.86 -5.52 -4.72
CA MET A 9 14.84 -5.07 -3.32
C MET A 9 13.48 -5.34 -2.69
N ASN A 10 13.50 -5.77 -1.42
CA ASN A 10 12.29 -5.79 -0.61
C ASN A 10 11.90 -4.37 -0.14
N LYS A 11 10.72 -4.25 0.47
CA LYS A 11 10.13 -2.98 0.91
C LYS A 11 11.02 -2.18 1.87
N THR A 12 11.69 -2.88 2.79
CA THR A 12 12.58 -2.28 3.80
C THR A 12 13.87 -1.77 3.16
N GLU A 13 14.47 -2.56 2.27
CA GLU A 13 15.67 -2.20 1.52
C GLU A 13 15.44 -0.97 0.64
N LEU A 14 14.32 -0.95 -0.08
CA LEU A 14 13.97 0.17 -0.96
C LEU A 14 13.68 1.45 -0.16
N ARG A 15 13.03 1.32 1.01
CA ARG A 15 12.81 2.46 1.92
C ARG A 15 14.13 3.03 2.45
N ALA A 16 15.04 2.17 2.89
CA ALA A 16 16.36 2.59 3.37
C ALA A 16 17.16 3.30 2.27
N TYR A 17 17.10 2.80 1.04
CA TYR A 17 17.74 3.44 -0.12
C TYR A 17 17.18 4.84 -0.39
N ILE A 18 15.86 5.02 -0.43
CA ILE A 18 15.24 6.33 -0.68
C ILE A 18 15.62 7.36 0.39
N ILE A 19 15.71 6.95 1.66
CA ILE A 19 16.13 7.84 2.75
C ILE A 19 17.58 8.32 2.53
N ALA A 20 18.47 7.44 2.05
CA ALA A 20 19.85 7.79 1.73
C ALA A 20 20.01 8.57 0.41
N HIS A 21 19.03 8.46 -0.49
CA HIS A 21 19.06 9.02 -1.84
C HIS A 21 17.74 9.74 -2.20
N PRO A 22 17.39 10.83 -1.50
CA PRO A 22 16.07 11.47 -1.63
C PRO A 22 15.78 12.03 -3.03
N ASP A 23 16.82 12.35 -3.81
CA ASP A 23 16.69 12.90 -5.17
C ASP A 23 16.54 11.81 -6.25
N ASP A 24 16.70 10.53 -5.91
CA ASP A 24 16.58 9.42 -6.87
C ASP A 24 15.10 9.10 -7.15
N GLN A 25 14.53 9.86 -8.09
CA GLN A 25 13.14 9.71 -8.53
C GLN A 25 12.83 8.28 -9.01
N ALA A 26 13.79 7.56 -9.58
CA ALA A 26 13.56 6.19 -10.05
C ALA A 26 13.33 5.22 -8.88
N ALA A 27 14.09 5.39 -7.79
CA ALA A 27 13.86 4.61 -6.57
C ALA A 27 12.52 4.96 -5.93
N PHE A 28 12.19 6.26 -5.86
CA PHE A 28 10.90 6.73 -5.33
C PHE A 28 9.72 6.17 -6.10
N HIS A 29 9.71 6.26 -7.43
CA HIS A 29 8.64 5.70 -8.26
C HIS A 29 8.50 4.18 -8.07
N THR A 30 9.62 3.44 -8.06
CA THR A 30 9.58 1.98 -7.84
C THR A 30 8.96 1.62 -6.48
N PHE A 31 9.20 2.44 -5.45
CA PHE A 31 8.60 2.25 -4.14
C PHE A 31 7.10 2.54 -4.15
N VAL A 32 6.68 3.66 -4.73
CA VAL A 32 5.25 4.00 -4.84
C VAL A 32 4.49 2.94 -5.62
N ASP A 33 4.99 2.51 -6.78
CA ASP A 33 4.34 1.52 -7.65
C ASP A 33 4.16 0.17 -6.92
N ARG A 34 5.21 -0.28 -6.20
CA ARG A 34 5.13 -1.50 -5.39
C ARG A 34 4.06 -1.39 -4.30
N PHE A 35 4.01 -0.28 -3.57
CA PHE A 35 2.98 -0.07 -2.55
C PHE A 35 1.58 0.01 -3.16
N ALA A 36 1.41 0.72 -4.26
CA ALA A 36 0.12 0.84 -4.94
C ALA A 36 -0.38 -0.52 -5.46
N SER A 37 0.52 -1.38 -5.94
CA SER A 37 0.18 -2.74 -6.40
C SER A 37 -0.21 -3.70 -5.27
N GLU A 38 0.30 -3.48 -4.05
CA GLU A 38 0.01 -4.29 -2.86
C GLU A 38 -1.31 -3.88 -2.18
N THR A 39 -1.81 -2.67 -2.45
CA THR A 39 -3.05 -2.16 -1.84
C THR A 39 -4.25 -2.39 -2.75
N SER A 40 -5.34 -2.93 -2.21
CA SER A 40 -6.62 -2.93 -2.93
C SER A 40 -7.03 -1.48 -3.22
N SER A 41 -7.20 -1.13 -4.49
CA SER A 41 -7.68 0.19 -4.93
C SER A 41 -9.18 0.40 -4.66
N GLU A 42 -9.77 -0.37 -3.74
CA GLU A 42 -11.19 -0.30 -3.43
C GLU A 42 -11.44 0.93 -2.57
N ILE A 43 -12.16 1.89 -3.14
CA ILE A 43 -12.56 3.12 -2.48
C ILE A 43 -13.98 2.91 -1.96
N PHE A 44 -14.18 3.17 -0.67
CA PHE A 44 -15.50 3.12 -0.05
C PHE A 44 -16.00 4.54 0.20
N ASP A 45 -17.28 4.78 -0.11
CA ASP A 45 -17.91 6.06 0.16
C ASP A 45 -18.01 6.33 1.67
N ILE A 46 -17.99 7.61 2.03
CA ILE A 46 -18.20 8.03 3.41
C ILE A 46 -19.68 7.80 3.76
N PRO A 47 -19.99 7.02 4.82
CA PRO A 47 -21.36 6.77 5.23
C PRO A 47 -22.05 8.07 5.65
N LYS A 48 -23.28 8.27 5.17
CA LYS A 48 -24.11 9.48 5.38
C LYS A 48 -25.27 9.25 6.34
N SER A 49 -25.42 8.03 6.87
CA SER A 49 -26.49 7.67 7.80
C SER A 49 -26.06 6.58 8.80
N ASN A 50 -26.81 6.44 9.89
CA ASN A 50 -26.59 5.38 10.88
C ASN A 50 -26.77 3.97 10.31
N HIS A 51 -27.66 3.81 9.33
CA HIS A 51 -27.83 2.54 8.63
C HIS A 51 -26.58 2.19 7.81
N GLU A 52 -26.02 3.17 7.10
CA GLU A 52 -24.78 2.99 6.34
C GLU A 52 -23.57 2.74 7.23
N LEU A 53 -23.50 3.36 8.42
CA LEU A 53 -22.46 3.06 9.41
C LEU A 53 -22.47 1.58 9.83
N GLY A 54 -23.65 0.97 10.01
CA GLY A 54 -23.76 -0.46 10.31
C GLY A 54 -23.23 -1.35 9.18
N GLN A 55 -23.35 -0.93 7.92
CA GLN A 55 -22.80 -1.65 6.78
C GLN A 55 -21.26 -1.58 6.74
N VAL A 56 -20.68 -0.45 7.16
CA VAL A 56 -19.23 -0.30 7.29
C VAL A 56 -18.65 -1.28 8.33
N GLU A 57 -19.34 -1.50 9.44
CA GLU A 57 -18.88 -2.47 10.45
C GLU A 57 -18.81 -3.90 9.88
N ASN A 58 -19.82 -4.32 9.12
CA ASN A 58 -19.83 -5.62 8.46
C ASN A 58 -18.70 -5.75 7.44
N LEU A 59 -18.50 -4.73 6.61
CA LEU A 59 -17.42 -4.68 5.63
C LEU A 59 -16.04 -4.81 6.29
N ILE A 60 -15.80 -4.12 7.41
CA ILE A 60 -14.55 -4.24 8.16
C ILE A 60 -14.33 -5.68 8.64
N ARG A 61 -15.37 -6.32 9.18
CA ARG A 61 -15.29 -7.72 9.65
C ARG A 61 -14.96 -8.69 8.51
N GLU A 62 -15.59 -8.51 7.34
CA GLU A 62 -15.31 -9.32 6.14
C GLU A 62 -13.87 -9.16 5.66
N LYS A 63 -13.37 -7.92 5.58
CA LYS A 63 -11.97 -7.67 5.16
C LYS A 63 -10.97 -8.25 6.14
N LEU A 64 -11.19 -8.09 7.46
CA LEU A 64 -10.32 -8.69 8.47
C LEU A 64 -10.30 -10.22 8.39
N ALA A 65 -11.45 -10.85 8.13
CA ALA A 65 -11.52 -12.29 7.93
C ALA A 65 -10.73 -12.72 6.68
N GLN A 66 -10.82 -11.99 5.58
CA GLN A 66 -10.06 -12.29 4.35
C GLN A 66 -8.54 -12.17 4.56
N THR A 67 -8.08 -11.19 5.34
CA THR A 67 -6.66 -11.00 5.63
C THR A 67 -6.09 -12.05 6.60
N GLN A 68 -6.91 -12.66 7.46
CA GLN A 68 -6.45 -13.72 8.39
C GLN A 68 -6.18 -15.08 7.73
N TYR A 69 -6.57 -15.28 6.46
CA TYR A 69 -6.32 -16.51 5.69
C TYR A 69 -5.29 -16.34 4.56
N GLN A 70 -4.54 -15.23 4.54
CA GLN A 70 -3.41 -14.99 3.63
C GLN A 70 -2.09 -14.96 4.40
#